data_AF-A0A8T6CMG6-F1
#
_entry.id   AF-A0A8T6CMG6-F1
#
_cell.length_a   1.000
_cell.length_b   1.000
_cell.length_c   1.000
_cell.angle_alpha   90.00
_cell.angle_beta   90.00
_cell.angle_gamma   90.00
#
_symmetry.space_group_name_H-M   'P 1'
#
loop_
_entity.id
_entity.type
_entity.pdbx_description
1 polymer ?
#
loop_
_entity_poly.entity_id
_entity_poly.type
_entity_poly.pdbx_seq_one_letter_code
_entity_poly.pdbx_strand_id
1 'polypeptide(L)'
;MIYKMRDRHPRFQVKDTDYGVLIGARRNAEEDTYYWRITQYMFPFHTIIPPYGADPLFSGHAYIPMDDHHVLALCFTYNPVRPLTEKELGFLKFGPGNGQQGLHPTVDGFLPPMANRPENAWWPKHHIDNDFNVDWERQKTVQFSGLPGTWPQDSGMQETMGRVTNRTMEHLGISDTGIIRTRRALLRAAKLLRDYGIEPESVWDPDVYYIRSAAVVLPRESEWVEASLEYRTPKENVNYAAV
;
A
#
# COMPACT_ATOMS: atom_id res chain seq x y z
N MET A 1 14.21 9.59 -1.26
CA MET A 1 13.64 10.48 -0.21
C MET A 1 13.80 11.97 -0.47
N ILE A 2 14.81 12.41 -1.24
CA ILE A 2 15.16 13.83 -1.41
C ILE A 2 13.99 14.68 -1.96
N TYR A 3 13.30 14.22 -3.01
CA TYR A 3 12.19 14.97 -3.61
C TYR A 3 10.98 15.14 -2.69
N LYS A 4 10.70 14.16 -1.82
CA LYS A 4 9.61 14.25 -0.82
C LYS A 4 9.86 15.38 0.18
N MET A 5 11.12 15.63 0.53
CA MET A 5 11.49 16.69 1.48
C MET A 5 11.52 18.06 0.82
N ARG A 6 11.95 18.14 -0.45
CA ARG A 6 11.98 19.38 -1.24
C ARG A 6 10.58 19.86 -1.65
N ASP A 7 9.71 18.93 -2.06
CA ASP A 7 8.33 19.21 -2.43
C ASP A 7 7.35 18.41 -1.56
N ARG A 8 6.77 19.12 -0.59
CA ARG A 8 5.82 18.57 0.39
C ARG A 8 4.37 18.49 -0.15
N HIS A 9 4.11 18.95 -1.37
CA HIS A 9 2.75 19.06 -1.93
C HIS A 9 2.61 18.27 -3.24
N PRO A 10 2.52 16.93 -3.18
CA PRO A 10 2.37 16.13 -4.38
C PRO A 10 1.10 16.47 -5.15
N ARG A 11 1.16 16.39 -6.47
CA ARG A 11 0.00 16.46 -7.36
C ARG A 11 -0.38 15.06 -7.81
N PHE A 12 -1.62 14.66 -7.56
CA PHE A 12 -2.12 13.33 -7.91
C PHE A 12 -2.72 13.34 -9.32
N GLN A 13 -2.40 12.29 -10.08
CA GLN A 13 -3.03 11.94 -11.33
C GLN A 13 -3.44 10.48 -11.29
N VAL A 14 -4.53 10.16 -11.97
CA VAL A 14 -5.19 8.85 -11.88
C VAL A 14 -5.67 8.42 -13.25
N LYS A 15 -5.54 7.13 -13.54
CA LYS A 15 -5.99 6.52 -14.78
C LYS A 15 -6.70 5.21 -14.45
N ASP A 16 -7.91 5.06 -14.96
CA ASP A 16 -8.62 3.78 -14.91
C ASP A 16 -7.93 2.80 -15.88
N THR A 17 -7.76 1.55 -15.46
CA THR A 17 -7.16 0.46 -16.23
C THR A 17 -8.12 -0.72 -16.29
N ASP A 18 -7.79 -1.72 -17.12
CA ASP A 18 -8.48 -3.01 -17.17
C ASP A 18 -8.41 -3.77 -15.84
N TYR A 19 -7.27 -3.71 -15.14
CA TYR A 19 -7.08 -4.36 -13.83
C TYR A 19 -7.51 -3.54 -12.62
N GLY A 20 -7.81 -2.24 -12.76
CA GLY A 20 -8.14 -1.37 -11.63
C GLY A 20 -7.82 0.10 -11.86
N VAL A 21 -6.96 0.66 -11.01
CA VAL A 21 -6.64 2.10 -11.02
C VAL A 21 -5.13 2.31 -10.83
N LEU A 22 -4.55 3.04 -11.78
CA LEU A 22 -3.17 3.53 -11.72
C LEU A 22 -3.12 4.92 -11.10
N ILE A 23 -2.29 5.11 -10.07
CA ILE A 23 -2.25 6.34 -9.26
C ILE A 23 -0.82 6.89 -9.27
N GLY A 24 -0.62 8.04 -9.91
CA GLY A 24 0.64 8.77 -9.95
C GLY A 24 0.66 9.93 -8.97
N ALA A 25 1.63 9.97 -8.07
CA ALA A 25 1.93 11.11 -7.21
C ALA A 25 3.18 11.84 -7.71
N ARG A 26 2.97 13.01 -8.31
CA ARG A 26 4.01 13.84 -8.93
C ARG A 26 4.56 14.88 -7.97
N ARG A 27 5.88 15.06 -7.96
CA ARG A 27 6.61 16.14 -7.28
C ARG A 27 7.59 16.81 -8.22
N ASN A 28 7.95 18.05 -7.92
CA ASN A 28 9.07 18.71 -8.59
C ASN A 28 10.38 17.96 -8.31
N ALA A 29 11.18 17.73 -9.35
CA ALA A 29 12.50 17.13 -9.26
C ALA A 29 13.58 18.13 -9.68
N GLU A 30 14.40 17.81 -10.69
CA GLU A 30 15.31 18.76 -11.33
C GLU A 30 14.54 19.81 -12.15
N GLU A 31 15.27 20.71 -12.81
CA GLU A 31 14.73 21.88 -13.53
C GLU A 31 13.63 21.48 -14.54
N ASP A 32 13.86 20.44 -15.33
CA ASP A 32 12.96 20.00 -16.40
C ASP A 32 12.34 18.62 -16.18
N THR A 33 12.35 18.14 -14.93
CA THR A 33 11.83 16.81 -14.60
C THR A 33 10.79 16.84 -13.48
N TYR A 34 10.00 15.77 -13.43
CA TYR A 34 9.14 15.44 -12.33
C TYR A 34 9.53 14.09 -11.73
N TYR A 35 9.46 14.01 -10.41
CA TYR A 35 9.54 12.76 -9.68
C TYR A 35 8.14 12.17 -9.52
N TRP A 36 7.96 10.93 -9.97
CA TRP A 36 6.71 10.19 -9.92
C TRP A 36 6.83 8.99 -9.00
N ARG A 37 5.90 8.89 -8.04
CA ARG A 37 5.63 7.63 -7.33
C ARG A 37 4.31 7.06 -7.84
N ILE A 38 4.37 5.86 -8.39
CA ILE A 38 3.25 5.23 -9.09
C ILE A 38 2.84 3.99 -8.32
N THR A 39 1.67 4.09 -7.70
CA THR A 39 0.98 3.04 -6.95
C THR A 39 -0.13 2.48 -7.83
N GLN A 40 -0.50 1.21 -7.62
CA GLN A 40 -1.63 0.62 -8.33
C GLN A 40 -2.59 -0.03 -7.34
N TYR A 41 -3.88 0.18 -7.57
CA TYR A 41 -4.95 -0.65 -7.02
C TYR A 41 -5.38 -1.63 -8.11
N MET A 42 -5.45 -2.90 -7.76
CA MET A 42 -5.83 -3.98 -8.66
C MET A 42 -7.01 -4.72 -8.04
N PHE A 43 -8.01 -5.02 -8.85
CA PHE A 43 -9.17 -5.77 -8.38
C PHE A 43 -8.75 -7.13 -7.80
N PRO A 44 -9.52 -7.67 -6.85
CA PRO A 44 -10.57 -6.99 -6.09
C PRO A 44 -10.06 -6.24 -4.86
N PHE A 45 -8.83 -6.49 -4.41
CA PHE A 45 -8.36 -5.99 -3.11
C PHE A 45 -6.83 -5.82 -3.01
N HIS A 46 -6.12 -5.77 -4.13
CA HIS A 46 -4.66 -5.72 -4.15
C HIS A 46 -4.15 -4.30 -4.33
N THR A 47 -3.03 -4.00 -3.68
CA THR A 47 -2.30 -2.75 -3.84
C THR A 47 -0.81 -3.04 -3.93
N ILE A 48 -0.09 -2.30 -4.78
CA ILE A 48 1.37 -2.37 -4.89
C ILE A 48 1.99 -1.00 -4.70
N ILE A 49 3.01 -0.95 -3.86
CA ILE A 49 3.57 0.28 -3.29
C ILE A 49 4.87 0.63 -4.02
N PRO A 50 5.04 1.89 -4.47
CA PRO A 50 6.24 2.29 -5.17
C PRO A 50 7.51 2.02 -4.34
N PRO A 51 8.55 1.43 -4.95
CA PRO A 51 9.78 1.09 -4.24
C PRO A 51 10.60 2.30 -3.78
N TYR A 52 11.71 2.03 -3.09
CA TYR A 52 12.77 2.98 -2.76
C TYR A 52 14.15 2.33 -2.94
N GLY A 53 15.14 3.10 -3.40
CA GLY A 53 16.54 2.69 -3.43
C GLY A 53 16.98 2.04 -4.75
N ALA A 54 18.29 1.85 -4.90
CA ALA A 54 18.91 1.41 -6.15
C ALA A 54 18.68 -0.08 -6.49
N ASP A 55 18.54 -0.94 -5.48
CA ASP A 55 18.14 -2.35 -5.61
C ASP A 55 16.90 -2.57 -4.74
N PRO A 56 15.73 -2.13 -5.22
CA PRO A 56 14.57 -2.08 -4.35
C PRO A 56 13.94 -3.45 -4.12
N LEU A 57 13.27 -3.55 -2.98
CA LEU A 57 12.23 -4.54 -2.75
C LEU A 57 10.89 -3.96 -3.20
N PHE A 58 10.10 -4.77 -3.88
CA PHE A 58 8.70 -4.45 -4.19
C PHE A 58 7.83 -4.97 -3.07
N SER A 59 6.82 -4.20 -2.69
CA SER A 59 5.88 -4.59 -1.64
C SER A 59 4.47 -4.20 -1.98
N GLY A 60 3.51 -4.86 -1.36
CA GLY A 60 2.10 -4.59 -1.55
C GLY A 60 1.25 -5.25 -0.48
N HIS A 61 -0.05 -4.96 -0.53
CA HIS A 61 -1.03 -5.53 0.37
C HIS A 61 -2.19 -6.14 -0.40
N ALA A 62 -2.75 -7.22 0.13
CA ALA A 62 -4.08 -7.72 -0.20
C ALA A 62 -4.99 -7.54 1.02
N TYR A 63 -6.08 -6.79 0.86
CA TYR A 63 -7.08 -6.56 1.92
C TYR A 63 -8.29 -7.45 1.68
N ILE A 64 -8.15 -8.74 2.02
CA ILE A 64 -9.09 -9.80 1.68
C ILE A 64 -10.33 -9.69 2.59
N PRO A 65 -11.53 -9.38 2.06
CA PRO A 65 -12.74 -9.39 2.86
C PRO A 65 -13.02 -10.83 3.32
N MET A 66 -13.24 -11.01 4.63
CA MET A 66 -13.64 -12.30 5.20
C MET A 66 -15.15 -12.35 5.44
N ASP A 67 -15.69 -11.26 6.00
CA ASP A 67 -17.10 -11.00 6.24
C ASP A 67 -17.35 -9.47 6.25
N ASP A 68 -18.53 -9.04 6.68
CA ASP A 68 -18.93 -7.62 6.71
C ASP A 68 -18.13 -6.76 7.72
N HIS A 69 -17.38 -7.40 8.63
CA HIS A 69 -16.73 -6.78 9.78
C HIS A 69 -15.23 -7.11 9.91
N HIS A 70 -14.70 -8.04 9.11
CA HIS A 70 -13.33 -8.50 9.19
C HIS A 70 -12.65 -8.54 7.82
N VAL A 71 -11.40 -8.08 7.82
CA VAL A 71 -10.51 -8.11 6.66
C VAL A 71 -9.23 -8.79 7.07
N LEU A 72 -8.80 -9.79 6.29
CA LEU A 72 -7.46 -10.33 6.39
C LEU A 72 -6.52 -9.46 5.54
N ALA A 73 -5.60 -8.77 6.20
CA ALA A 73 -4.60 -7.96 5.53
C ALA A 73 -3.30 -8.76 5.37
N LEU A 74 -2.97 -9.12 4.12
CA LEU A 74 -1.70 -9.78 3.78
C LEU A 74 -0.72 -8.75 3.23
N CYS A 75 0.47 -8.67 3.81
CA CYS A 75 1.58 -7.93 3.24
C CYS A 75 2.53 -8.89 2.52
N PHE A 76 2.98 -8.53 1.32
CA PHE A 76 4.00 -9.29 0.60
C PHE A 76 5.16 -8.38 0.20
N THR A 77 6.37 -8.95 0.19
CA THR A 77 7.59 -8.27 -0.25
C THR A 77 8.46 -9.25 -1.04
N TYR A 78 9.02 -8.79 -2.16
CA TYR A 78 9.87 -9.62 -3.01
C TYR A 78 10.96 -8.79 -3.72
N ASN A 79 11.99 -9.48 -4.17
CA ASN A 79 12.95 -8.99 -5.15
C ASN A 79 12.84 -9.87 -6.42
N PRO A 80 12.72 -9.29 -7.62
CA PRO A 80 12.46 -10.06 -8.84
C PRO A 80 13.69 -10.75 -9.44
N VAL A 81 14.89 -10.49 -8.93
CA VAL A 81 16.16 -10.95 -9.54
C VAL A 81 16.98 -11.82 -8.60
N ARG A 82 16.82 -11.65 -7.29
CA ARG A 82 17.59 -12.39 -6.29
C ARG A 82 16.77 -12.80 -5.07
N PRO A 83 17.21 -13.81 -4.31
CA PRO A 83 16.69 -14.06 -2.98
C PRO A 83 16.82 -12.84 -2.06
N LEU A 84 15.90 -12.74 -1.09
CA LEU A 84 16.04 -11.79 0.01
C LEU A 84 17.25 -12.15 0.86
N THR A 85 18.05 -11.15 1.20
CA THR A 85 19.21 -11.30 2.10
C THR A 85 18.75 -11.57 3.53
N GLU A 86 19.62 -12.14 4.35
CA GLU A 86 19.33 -12.36 5.79
C GLU A 86 18.99 -11.05 6.51
N LYS A 87 19.63 -9.94 6.14
CA LYS A 87 19.34 -8.62 6.69
C LYS A 87 17.94 -8.14 6.33
N GLU A 88 17.53 -8.31 5.07
CA GLU A 88 16.17 -7.96 4.62
C GLU A 88 15.13 -8.83 5.31
N LEU A 89 15.34 -10.15 5.35
CA LEU A 89 14.46 -11.08 6.08
C LEU A 89 14.39 -10.75 7.57
N GLY A 90 15.50 -10.41 8.20
CA GLY A 90 15.56 -9.99 9.59
C GLY A 90 14.72 -8.74 9.83
N PHE A 91 14.83 -7.73 8.95
CA PHE A 91 14.02 -6.51 9.04
C PHE A 91 12.52 -6.79 8.85
N LEU A 92 12.14 -7.67 7.91
CA LEU A 92 10.74 -8.03 7.68
C LEU A 92 10.14 -8.81 8.86
N LYS A 93 10.92 -9.72 9.46
CA LYS A 93 10.47 -10.57 10.58
C LYS A 93 10.45 -9.84 11.92
N PHE A 94 11.40 -8.95 12.16
CA PHE A 94 11.65 -8.38 13.49
C PHE A 94 11.55 -6.84 13.53
N GLY A 95 11.21 -6.21 12.39
CA GLY A 95 11.05 -4.77 12.28
C GLY A 95 12.38 -4.01 12.40
N PRO A 96 12.32 -2.67 12.56
CA PRO A 96 13.51 -1.83 12.75
C PRO A 96 14.16 -1.97 14.15
N GLY A 97 13.63 -2.82 15.03
CA GLY A 97 14.10 -3.02 16.40
C GLY A 97 13.35 -2.18 17.45
N ASN A 98 13.74 -2.29 18.72
CA ASN A 98 13.15 -1.54 19.85
C ASN A 98 11.62 -1.66 19.96
N GLY A 99 11.09 -2.86 19.71
CA GLY A 99 9.66 -3.17 19.77
C GLY A 99 8.82 -2.53 18.66
N GLN A 100 9.44 -1.95 17.63
CA GLN A 100 8.71 -1.39 16.49
C GLN A 100 8.47 -2.43 15.40
N GLN A 101 7.32 -2.33 14.75
CA GLN A 101 6.96 -3.11 13.57
C GLN A 101 7.27 -2.36 12.28
N GLY A 102 7.60 -3.12 11.23
CA GLY A 102 7.87 -2.59 9.90
C GLY A 102 6.59 -2.42 9.10
N LEU A 103 6.73 -2.52 7.77
CA LEU A 103 5.59 -2.68 6.86
C LEU A 103 4.87 -4.01 7.11
N HIS A 104 5.63 -5.06 7.44
CA HIS A 104 5.10 -6.33 7.90
C HIS A 104 4.92 -6.30 9.42
N PRO A 105 3.84 -6.88 9.96
CA PRO A 105 3.81 -7.28 11.35
C PRO A 105 5.01 -8.16 11.69
N THR A 106 5.61 -7.95 12.86
CA THR A 106 6.70 -8.82 13.30
C THR A 106 6.19 -10.22 13.61
N VAL A 107 7.09 -11.21 13.69
CA VAL A 107 6.73 -12.61 14.00
C VAL A 107 6.03 -12.76 15.36
N ASP A 108 6.27 -11.83 16.28
CA ASP A 108 5.63 -11.71 17.59
C ASP A 108 4.51 -10.64 17.59
N GLY A 109 4.05 -10.20 16.41
CA GLY A 109 3.12 -9.10 16.20
C GLY A 109 1.64 -9.46 16.40
N PHE A 110 1.34 -10.72 16.67
CA PHE A 110 -0.01 -11.26 16.85
C PHE A 110 -0.27 -11.69 18.29
N LEU A 111 -1.54 -11.83 18.65
CA LEU A 111 -1.94 -12.35 19.95
C LEU A 111 -1.45 -13.80 20.13
N PRO A 112 -1.15 -14.23 21.37
CA PRO A 112 -0.75 -15.61 21.62
C PRO A 112 -1.87 -16.57 21.21
N PRO A 113 -1.54 -17.72 20.60
CA PRO A 113 -2.53 -18.72 20.23
C PRO A 113 -3.26 -19.21 21.49
N MET A 114 -4.59 -19.26 21.44
CA MET A 114 -5.42 -19.84 22.49
C MET A 114 -6.30 -20.93 21.89
N ALA A 115 -6.46 -22.06 22.59
CA ALA A 115 -7.14 -23.24 22.05
C ALA A 115 -8.59 -22.98 21.61
N ASN A 116 -9.28 -22.04 22.23
CA ASN A 116 -10.65 -21.63 21.91
C ASN A 116 -10.74 -20.35 21.07
N ARG A 117 -9.61 -19.81 20.62
CA ARG A 117 -9.50 -18.58 19.80
C ARG A 117 -8.43 -18.76 18.71
N PRO A 118 -8.69 -19.61 17.69
CA PRO A 118 -7.74 -19.82 16.60
C PRO A 118 -7.44 -18.54 15.81
N GLU A 119 -8.34 -17.55 15.82
CA GLU A 119 -8.16 -16.24 15.21
C GLU A 119 -6.99 -15.45 15.79
N ASN A 120 -6.57 -15.73 17.03
CA ASN A 120 -5.45 -15.04 17.67
C ASN A 120 -4.16 -15.15 16.87
N ALA A 121 -3.96 -16.25 16.14
CA ALA A 121 -2.79 -16.44 15.30
C ALA A 121 -2.65 -15.38 14.19
N TRP A 122 -3.74 -14.65 13.89
CA TRP A 122 -3.84 -13.65 12.84
C TRP A 122 -4.34 -12.30 13.37
N TRP A 123 -4.62 -12.19 14.67
CA TRP A 123 -5.11 -10.97 15.29
C TRP A 123 -3.95 -10.14 15.84
N PRO A 124 -3.74 -8.88 15.38
CA PRO A 124 -2.62 -8.06 15.83
C PRO A 124 -2.65 -7.82 17.34
N LYS A 125 -1.48 -7.85 17.98
CA LYS A 125 -1.37 -7.50 19.42
C LYS A 125 -1.57 -6.01 19.68
N HIS A 126 -1.35 -5.16 18.69
CA HIS A 126 -1.66 -3.73 18.73
C HIS A 126 -2.98 -3.50 18.00
N HIS A 127 -4.05 -3.32 18.76
CA HIS A 127 -5.41 -3.21 18.24
C HIS A 127 -6.20 -2.15 19.01
N ILE A 128 -7.36 -1.77 18.49
CA ILE A 128 -8.16 -0.67 19.06
C ILE A 128 -8.50 -0.84 20.56
N ASP A 129 -8.72 -2.07 21.03
CA ASP A 129 -9.13 -2.32 22.44
C ASP A 129 -8.01 -2.06 23.45
N ASN A 130 -6.76 -1.90 23.00
CA ASN A 130 -5.62 -1.60 23.86
C ASN A 130 -4.90 -0.31 23.46
N ASP A 131 -5.63 0.59 22.78
CA ASP A 131 -5.10 1.83 22.21
C ASP A 131 -3.82 1.59 21.38
N PHE A 132 -3.75 0.45 20.67
CA PHE A 132 -2.58 0.02 19.89
C PHE A 132 -1.27 -0.03 20.69
N ASN A 133 -1.36 -0.10 22.01
CA ASN A 133 -0.25 0.05 22.95
C ASN A 133 0.61 1.30 22.70
N VAL A 134 -0.03 2.46 22.48
CA VAL A 134 0.67 3.75 22.33
C VAL A 134 1.62 3.99 23.51
N ASP A 135 2.88 4.31 23.20
CA ASP A 135 3.87 4.75 24.16
C ASP A 135 3.92 6.29 24.20
N TRP A 136 3.31 6.86 25.23
CA TRP A 136 3.20 8.31 25.43
C TRP A 136 4.55 8.99 25.72
N GLU A 137 5.50 8.29 26.36
CA GLU A 137 6.82 8.85 26.60
C GLU A 137 7.63 8.88 25.30
N ARG A 138 7.54 7.81 24.49
CA ARG A 138 8.11 7.78 23.15
C ARG A 138 7.46 8.80 22.21
N GLN A 139 6.17 9.08 22.40
CA GLN A 139 5.48 10.16 21.67
C GLN A 139 6.13 11.52 21.90
N LYS A 140 6.47 11.82 23.16
CA LYS A 140 7.09 13.09 23.57
C LYS A 140 8.55 13.21 23.15
N THR A 141 9.27 12.08 23.08
CA THR A 141 10.74 12.09 23.05
C THR A 141 11.36 11.58 21.74
N VAL A 142 10.69 10.69 21.01
CA VAL A 142 11.31 9.95 19.89
C VAL A 142 10.53 10.09 18.58
N GLN A 143 9.20 9.94 18.60
CA GLN A 143 8.38 9.94 17.37
C GLN A 143 7.00 10.53 17.61
N PHE A 144 6.40 11.17 16.61
CA PHE A 144 5.15 11.93 16.78
C PHE A 144 3.92 11.12 17.19
N SER A 145 3.84 9.84 16.82
CA SER A 145 2.63 9.03 17.02
C SER A 145 2.61 8.25 18.33
N GLY A 146 3.76 7.91 18.91
CA GLY A 146 3.86 6.94 20.01
C GLY A 146 3.53 5.49 19.62
N LEU A 147 2.98 5.25 18.43
CA LEU A 147 2.60 3.93 17.93
C LEU A 147 3.80 3.06 17.56
N PRO A 148 3.79 1.75 17.86
CA PRO A 148 4.97 0.88 17.75
C PRO A 148 5.27 0.41 16.32
N GLY A 149 5.48 1.36 15.39
CA GLY A 149 5.95 1.08 14.03
C GLY A 149 4.97 1.47 12.94
N THR A 150 5.31 1.15 11.68
CA THR A 150 4.53 1.57 10.50
C THR A 150 3.19 0.84 10.43
N TRP A 151 3.20 -0.49 10.57
CA TRP A 151 1.96 -1.27 10.53
C TRP A 151 0.92 -0.82 11.58
N PRO A 152 1.27 -0.65 12.88
CA PRO A 152 0.34 -0.11 13.87
C PRO A 152 -0.13 1.32 13.60
N GLN A 153 0.68 2.15 12.93
CA GLN A 153 0.26 3.50 12.52
C GLN A 153 -0.84 3.43 11.44
N ASP A 154 -0.65 2.57 10.44
CA ASP A 154 -1.62 2.39 9.37
C ASP A 154 -2.89 1.70 9.86
N SER A 155 -2.78 0.64 10.67
CA SER A 155 -3.94 -0.07 11.24
C SER A 155 -4.69 0.79 12.25
N GLY A 156 -3.97 1.58 13.05
CA GLY A 156 -4.56 2.55 13.97
C GLY A 156 -5.50 3.52 13.28
N MET A 157 -5.08 4.06 12.12
CA MET A 157 -5.93 4.96 11.36
C MET A 157 -7.11 4.25 10.69
N GLN A 158 -6.95 2.98 10.30
CA GLN A 158 -8.02 2.19 9.69
C GLN A 158 -9.10 1.80 10.69
N GLU A 159 -8.72 1.21 11.81
CA GLU A 159 -9.64 0.69 12.83
C GLU A 159 -10.43 1.83 13.51
N THR A 160 -9.79 3.00 13.71
CA THR A 160 -10.43 4.16 14.35
C THR A 160 -11.48 4.85 13.48
N MET A 161 -11.51 4.60 12.16
CA MET A 161 -12.63 4.99 11.30
C MET A 161 -13.91 4.15 11.54
N GLY A 162 -13.82 3.13 12.40
CA GLY A 162 -14.90 2.21 12.74
C GLY A 162 -14.98 1.00 11.81
N ARG A 163 -15.54 -0.11 12.31
CA ARG A 163 -15.66 -1.40 11.58
C ARG A 163 -16.32 -1.25 10.22
N VAL A 164 -17.38 -0.43 10.14
CA VAL A 164 -18.02 -0.02 8.89
C VAL A 164 -18.18 1.50 8.93
N THR A 165 -17.33 2.20 8.20
CA THR A 165 -17.32 3.66 8.20
C THR A 165 -18.52 4.21 7.43
N ASN A 166 -19.33 5.06 8.07
CA ASN A 166 -20.34 5.85 7.37
C ASN A 166 -19.67 6.98 6.57
N ARG A 167 -19.75 6.90 5.24
CA ARG A 167 -19.08 7.85 4.33
C ARG A 167 -19.98 8.97 3.80
N THR A 168 -21.23 9.09 4.25
CA THR A 168 -22.16 10.12 3.74
C THR A 168 -21.75 11.54 4.10
N MET A 169 -20.87 11.70 5.10
CA MET A 169 -20.41 13.00 5.61
C MET A 169 -18.96 13.33 5.23
N GLU A 170 -18.30 12.48 4.42
CA GLU A 170 -16.91 12.71 4.02
C GLU A 170 -16.80 13.91 3.07
N HIS A 171 -15.86 14.81 3.35
CA HIS A 171 -15.51 15.94 2.49
C HIS A 171 -14.10 15.73 1.93
N LEU A 172 -14.02 15.08 0.77
CA LEU A 172 -12.76 14.69 0.15
C LEU A 172 -12.10 15.87 -0.57
N GLY A 173 -10.78 15.98 -0.44
CA GLY A 173 -9.94 16.99 -1.08
C GLY A 173 -9.24 16.51 -2.34
N ILE A 174 -8.39 17.37 -2.91
CA ILE A 174 -7.62 17.05 -4.14
C ILE A 174 -6.66 15.87 -3.92
N SER A 175 -6.11 15.72 -2.71
CA SER A 175 -5.24 14.57 -2.36
C SER A 175 -5.98 13.23 -2.40
N ASP A 176 -7.30 13.23 -2.29
CA ASP A 176 -8.13 12.02 -2.26
C ASP A 176 -8.51 11.52 -3.66
N THR A 177 -7.98 12.14 -4.71
CA THR A 177 -8.28 11.79 -6.11
C THR A 177 -8.08 10.29 -6.39
N GLY A 178 -7.03 9.67 -5.82
CA GLY A 178 -6.78 8.22 -5.90
C GLY A 178 -7.94 7.41 -5.33
N ILE A 179 -8.28 7.64 -4.06
CA ILE A 179 -9.33 6.86 -3.39
C ILE A 179 -10.73 7.12 -3.98
N ILE A 180 -10.99 8.35 -4.45
CA ILE A 180 -12.23 8.68 -5.18
C ILE A 180 -12.37 7.79 -6.41
N ARG A 181 -11.33 7.66 -7.23
CA ARG A 181 -11.36 6.82 -8.43
C ARG A 181 -11.47 5.35 -8.10
N THR A 182 -10.66 4.84 -7.16
CA THR A 182 -10.74 3.44 -6.72
C THR A 182 -12.14 3.07 -6.24
N ARG A 183 -12.77 3.91 -5.40
CA ARG A 183 -14.14 3.65 -4.92
C ARG A 183 -15.17 3.68 -6.06
N ARG A 184 -15.03 4.59 -7.03
CA ARG A 184 -15.90 4.62 -8.22
C ARG A 184 -15.76 3.35 -9.05
N ALA A 185 -14.53 2.86 -9.25
CA ALA A 185 -14.26 1.62 -9.98
C ALA A 185 -14.90 0.41 -9.27
N LEU A 186 -14.68 0.27 -7.95
CA LEU A 186 -15.30 -0.76 -7.11
C LEU A 186 -16.83 -0.72 -7.13
N LEU A 187 -17.44 0.45 -6.92
CA LEU A 187 -18.89 0.61 -6.93
C LEU A 187 -19.49 0.30 -8.30
N ARG A 188 -18.79 0.64 -9.38
CA ARG A 188 -19.22 0.29 -10.74
C ARG A 188 -19.17 -1.22 -10.95
N ALA A 189 -18.06 -1.87 -10.59
CA ALA A 189 -17.91 -3.32 -10.68
C ALA A 189 -19.00 -4.06 -9.88
N ALA A 190 -19.23 -3.66 -8.63
CA ALA A 190 -20.25 -4.26 -7.78
C ALA A 190 -21.67 -4.11 -8.34
N LYS A 191 -22.01 -2.95 -8.92
CA LYS A 191 -23.31 -2.73 -9.57
C LYS A 191 -23.47 -3.56 -10.85
N LEU A 192 -22.43 -3.65 -11.68
CA LEU A 192 -22.45 -4.47 -12.88
C LEU A 192 -22.66 -5.96 -12.55
N LEU A 193 -21.98 -6.45 -11.53
CA LEU A 193 -22.16 -7.81 -11.05
C LEU A 193 -23.57 -8.04 -10.50
N ARG A 194 -24.06 -7.15 -9.63
CA ARG A 194 -25.39 -7.29 -9.00
C ARG A 194 -26.54 -7.20 -10.00
N ASP A 195 -26.50 -6.22 -10.90
CA ASP A 195 -27.62 -5.87 -11.77
C ASP A 195 -27.64 -6.69 -13.08
N TYR A 196 -26.46 -7.12 -13.56
CA TYR A 196 -26.31 -7.78 -14.86
C TYR A 196 -25.50 -9.09 -14.83
N GLY A 197 -24.92 -9.48 -13.69
CA GLY A 197 -24.05 -10.66 -13.61
C GLY A 197 -22.70 -10.47 -14.31
N ILE A 198 -22.27 -9.22 -14.56
CA ILE A 198 -21.02 -8.91 -15.25
C ILE A 198 -19.90 -8.69 -14.23
N GLU A 199 -18.91 -9.58 -14.23
CA GLU A 199 -17.70 -9.46 -13.43
C GLU A 199 -16.65 -8.55 -14.11
N PRO A 200 -15.68 -7.99 -13.35
CA PRO A 200 -14.52 -7.33 -13.96
C PRO A 200 -13.75 -8.31 -14.85
N GLU A 201 -13.41 -7.90 -16.08
CA GLU A 201 -12.66 -8.74 -17.04
C GLU A 201 -11.34 -9.23 -16.46
N SER A 202 -10.67 -8.40 -15.64
CA SER A 202 -9.43 -8.75 -14.96
C SER A 202 -9.52 -9.95 -14.02
N VAL A 203 -10.72 -10.41 -13.63
CA VAL A 203 -10.88 -11.65 -12.85
C VAL A 203 -10.53 -12.88 -13.70
N TRP A 204 -10.75 -12.80 -15.01
CA TRP A 204 -10.60 -13.91 -15.96
C TRP A 204 -9.30 -13.85 -16.75
N ASP A 205 -8.61 -12.72 -16.71
CA ASP A 205 -7.31 -12.53 -17.33
C ASP A 205 -6.26 -12.28 -16.23
N PRO A 206 -5.51 -13.30 -15.79
CA PRO A 206 -4.49 -13.10 -14.76
C PRO A 206 -3.27 -12.31 -15.26
N ASP A 207 -3.05 -12.21 -16.58
CA ASP A 207 -1.86 -11.59 -17.15
C ASP A 207 -1.86 -10.07 -16.94
N VAL A 208 -3.03 -9.45 -16.78
CA VAL A 208 -3.16 -8.02 -16.43
C VAL A 208 -2.58 -7.69 -15.05
N TYR A 209 -2.40 -8.68 -14.17
CA TYR A 209 -1.73 -8.50 -12.88
C TYR A 209 -0.21 -8.69 -12.95
N TYR A 210 0.34 -9.04 -14.12
CA TYR A 210 1.78 -9.07 -14.35
C TYR A 210 2.33 -7.64 -14.52
N ILE A 211 2.28 -6.87 -13.42
CA ILE A 211 2.62 -5.44 -13.35
C ILE A 211 3.39 -5.11 -12.06
N ARG A 212 4.10 -3.98 -12.06
CA ARG A 212 4.89 -3.44 -10.93
C ARG A 212 4.56 -1.98 -10.66
N SER A 213 4.71 -1.57 -9.41
CA SER A 213 4.74 -0.14 -9.04
C SER A 213 6.09 0.47 -9.43
N ALA A 214 6.16 1.79 -9.63
CA ALA A 214 7.39 2.46 -10.05
C ALA A 214 7.65 3.77 -9.31
N ALA A 215 8.93 4.10 -9.13
CA ALA A 215 9.37 5.39 -8.61
C ALA A 215 10.46 5.96 -9.53
N VAL A 216 10.10 6.94 -10.36
CA VAL A 216 10.90 7.35 -11.53
C VAL A 216 10.97 8.87 -11.67
N VAL A 217 12.03 9.35 -12.30
CA VAL A 217 12.17 10.76 -12.72
C VAL A 217 11.93 10.81 -14.22
N LEU A 218 10.97 11.63 -14.65
CA LEU A 218 10.56 11.75 -16.06
C LEU A 218 10.61 13.22 -16.49
N PRO A 219 10.93 13.52 -17.76
CA PRO A 219 10.81 14.88 -18.30
C PRO A 219 9.40 15.43 -18.13
N ARG A 220 9.26 16.73 -17.86
CA ARG A 220 7.97 17.37 -17.55
C ARG A 220 6.90 17.23 -18.64
N GLU A 221 7.32 17.19 -19.90
CA GLU A 221 6.45 17.06 -21.07
C GLU A 221 6.02 15.60 -21.35
N SER A 222 6.54 14.63 -20.59
CA SER A 222 6.21 13.22 -20.81
C SER A 222 4.79 12.92 -20.37
N GLU A 223 4.05 12.18 -21.19
CA GLU A 223 2.85 11.48 -20.74
C GLU A 223 3.31 10.37 -19.78
N TRP A 224 2.93 10.49 -18.51
CA TRP A 224 3.54 9.70 -17.43
C TRP A 224 3.12 8.23 -17.45
N VAL A 225 1.94 7.90 -17.99
CA VAL A 225 1.48 6.51 -18.07
C VAL A 225 2.36 5.75 -19.05
N GLU A 226 2.54 6.28 -20.26
CA GLU A 226 3.37 5.70 -21.31
C GLU A 226 4.86 5.75 -20.93
N ALA A 227 5.36 6.91 -20.48
CA ALA A 227 6.78 7.06 -20.15
C ALA A 227 7.22 6.23 -18.93
N SER A 228 6.28 5.82 -18.06
CA SER A 228 6.57 4.91 -16.94
C SER A 228 6.34 3.44 -17.26
N LEU A 229 5.79 3.11 -18.43
CA LEU A 229 5.36 1.74 -18.77
C LEU A 229 6.49 0.73 -18.62
N GLU A 230 7.68 1.03 -19.16
CA GLU A 230 8.83 0.14 -19.05
C GLU A 230 9.17 -0.26 -17.60
N TYR A 231 9.08 0.69 -16.66
CA TYR A 231 9.40 0.45 -15.25
C TYR A 231 8.30 -0.32 -14.51
N ARG A 232 7.08 -0.30 -15.06
CA ARG A 232 5.90 -1.00 -14.51
C ARG A 232 5.69 -2.36 -15.15
N THR A 233 6.26 -2.63 -16.31
CA THR A 233 6.22 -3.94 -16.95
C THR A 233 7.30 -4.84 -16.34
N PRO A 234 6.94 -5.98 -15.73
CA PRO A 234 7.93 -6.90 -15.23
C PRO A 234 8.75 -7.47 -16.40
N LYS A 235 10.07 -7.45 -16.25
CA LYS A 235 11.01 -8.16 -17.12
C LYS A 235 11.77 -9.18 -16.27
N GLU A 236 11.98 -10.37 -16.83
CA GLU A 236 12.77 -11.41 -16.16
C GLU A 236 14.17 -10.89 -15.86
N ASN A 237 14.66 -11.17 -14.64
CA ASN A 237 16.00 -10.80 -14.19
C ASN A 237 16.32 -9.29 -14.24
N VAL A 238 15.31 -8.42 -14.32
CA VAL A 238 15.48 -6.96 -14.24
C VAL A 238 14.88 -6.43 -12.94
N ASN A 239 15.71 -5.73 -12.16
CA ASN A 239 15.27 -4.91 -11.05
C ASN A 239 15.48 -3.43 -11.41
N TYR A 240 14.40 -2.67 -11.49
CA TYR A 240 14.48 -1.24 -11.76
C TYR A 240 14.80 -0.50 -10.48
N ALA A 241 15.87 0.30 -10.50
CA ALA A 241 16.15 1.23 -9.42
C ALA A 241 14.97 2.19 -9.19
N ALA A 242 14.72 2.51 -7.92
CA ALA A 242 13.78 3.55 -7.51
C ALA A 242 14.54 4.81 -7.11
N VAL A 243 14.20 5.93 -7.74
CA VAL A 243 14.82 7.24 -7.49
C VAL A 243 14.16 7.94 -6.29
#